data_AF-A0A933C6L6-F1
#
_entry.id   AF-A0A933C6L6-F1
#
_cell.length_a   1.000
_cell.length_b   1.000
_cell.length_c   1.000
_cell.angle_alpha   90.00
_cell.angle_beta   90.00
_cell.angle_gamma   90.00
#
_symmetry.space_group_name_H-M   'P 1'
#
loop_
_entity.id
_entity.type
_entity.pdbx_description
1 polymer ?
#
loop_
_entity_poly.entity_id
_entity_poly.type
_entity_poly.pdbx_seq_one_letter_code
_entity_poly.pdbx_strand_id
1 'polypeptide(L)'
;MIESGPTAHVPTITIKTRRSVGIKQGDAILGSESPIGKVRFVWQAHAGEISARPLSELKRDVDPNLKLYSIQLVEHQALEPARELEDLQYSLLKVWRLDRPNLHFRQPYTRISEEDLGTILGDRIFWARTALLRFLISLPEDLRSEIVTEQVLPSRVDGQFGYRVRWRHFRQHLEASFLPLAELFHGIEDELLQLGALAPPEAYFRDDAEDRPDSIREQATRFREFAASLEMPAQISLLDAIDAHIEEYSETERRFERLFESTPWPPAIRKR
;
A
#
# COMPACT_ATOMS: atom_id res chain seq x y z
N MET A 1 7.13 -21.02 -51.66
CA MET A 1 7.52 -19.74 -51.04
C MET A 1 6.65 -19.59 -49.82
N ILE A 2 7.13 -20.05 -48.66
CA ILE A 2 6.39 -19.98 -47.41
C ILE A 2 6.85 -18.68 -46.77
N GLU A 3 5.99 -17.66 -46.81
CA GLU A 3 6.19 -16.45 -46.05
C GLU A 3 6.05 -16.80 -44.57
N SER A 4 7.19 -17.05 -43.93
CA SER A 4 7.31 -16.99 -42.48
C SER A 4 7.07 -15.54 -42.08
N GLY A 5 5.83 -15.22 -41.72
CA GLY A 5 5.47 -13.96 -41.07
C GLY A 5 6.31 -13.77 -39.80
N PRO A 6 6.47 -12.52 -39.31
CA PRO A 6 7.23 -12.25 -38.11
C PRO A 6 6.66 -13.07 -36.96
N THR A 7 7.44 -14.03 -36.47
CA THR A 7 7.13 -14.79 -35.25
C THR A 7 6.96 -13.78 -34.13
N ALA A 8 5.70 -13.50 -33.76
CA ALA A 8 5.38 -12.68 -32.60
C ALA A 8 6.13 -13.27 -31.40
N HIS A 9 6.99 -12.46 -30.78
CA HIS A 9 7.78 -12.89 -29.64
C HIS A 9 6.81 -13.18 -28.48
N VAL A 10 6.55 -14.45 -28.20
CA VAL A 10 5.70 -14.84 -27.07
C VAL A 10 6.47 -14.53 -25.77
N PRO A 11 6.03 -13.55 -24.96
CA PRO A 11 6.72 -13.24 -23.71
C PRO A 11 6.78 -14.49 -22.83
N THR A 12 7.93 -14.73 -22.22
CA THR A 12 8.14 -15.88 -21.33
C THR A 12 8.64 -15.36 -19.99
N ILE A 13 7.98 -15.76 -18.90
CA ILE A 13 8.46 -15.48 -17.55
C ILE A 13 9.18 -16.69 -16.98
N THR A 14 10.26 -16.43 -16.25
CA THR A 14 11.04 -17.46 -15.58
C THR A 14 10.96 -17.28 -14.07
N ILE A 15 10.39 -18.25 -13.37
CA ILE A 15 10.24 -18.23 -11.92
C ILE A 15 11.26 -19.19 -11.29
N LYS A 16 12.06 -18.68 -10.36
CA LYS A 16 13.00 -19.46 -9.55
C LYS A 16 12.45 -19.64 -8.15
N THR A 17 12.15 -20.87 -7.75
CA THR A 17 11.57 -21.14 -6.44
C THR A 17 11.86 -22.55 -5.95
N ARG A 18 11.88 -22.75 -4.62
CA ARG A 18 11.93 -24.08 -4.00
C ARG A 18 10.54 -24.74 -3.94
N ARG A 19 9.46 -23.98 -4.18
CA ARG A 19 8.08 -24.43 -4.08
C ARG A 19 7.51 -24.80 -5.45
N SER A 20 6.44 -25.59 -5.48
CA SER A 20 5.68 -25.80 -6.72
C SER A 20 4.97 -24.51 -7.14
N VAL A 21 5.07 -24.18 -8.42
CA VAL A 21 4.29 -23.10 -9.03
C VAL A 21 2.89 -23.64 -9.36
N GLY A 22 1.86 -23.03 -8.79
CA GLY A 22 0.46 -23.43 -8.94
C GLY A 22 -0.28 -22.75 -10.09
N ILE A 23 0.45 -22.22 -11.07
CA ILE A 23 -0.10 -21.53 -12.25
C ILE A 23 -0.61 -22.58 -13.24
N LYS A 24 -1.81 -22.38 -13.76
CA LYS A 24 -2.47 -23.24 -14.75
C LYS A 24 -2.68 -22.50 -16.06
N GLN A 25 -2.88 -23.26 -17.13
CA GLN A 25 -3.31 -22.69 -18.40
C GLN A 25 -4.60 -21.89 -18.21
N GLY A 26 -4.62 -20.68 -18.78
CA GLY A 26 -5.77 -19.78 -18.72
C GLY A 26 -5.77 -18.83 -17.52
N ASP A 27 -4.89 -19.03 -16.52
CA ASP A 27 -4.77 -18.12 -15.39
C ASP A 27 -4.34 -16.71 -15.86
N ALA A 28 -4.96 -15.68 -15.27
CA ALA A 28 -4.55 -14.30 -15.46
C ALA A 28 -3.31 -14.00 -14.62
N ILE A 29 -2.31 -13.37 -15.23
CA ILE A 29 -1.04 -13.00 -14.62
C ILE A 29 -0.89 -11.48 -14.72
N LEU A 30 -0.88 -10.82 -13.56
CA LEU A 30 -0.46 -9.43 -13.45
C LEU A 30 1.06 -9.42 -13.28
N GLY A 31 1.77 -8.74 -14.16
CA GLY A 31 3.18 -8.45 -13.91
C GLY A 31 3.37 -6.98 -13.58
N SER A 32 4.24 -6.77 -12.60
CA SER A 32 4.65 -5.46 -12.13
C SER A 32 6.15 -5.31 -12.32
N GLU A 33 6.60 -4.07 -12.53
CA GLU A 33 8.02 -3.73 -12.68
C GLU A 33 8.80 -3.89 -11.37
N SER A 34 8.11 -3.90 -10.22
CA SER A 34 8.68 -4.12 -8.90
C SER A 34 7.65 -4.82 -7.99
N PRO A 35 8.01 -5.28 -6.79
CA PRO A 35 7.04 -5.91 -5.88
C PRO A 35 5.78 -5.08 -5.60
N ILE A 36 5.88 -3.74 -5.56
CA ILE A 36 4.76 -2.83 -5.28
C ILE A 36 4.59 -1.75 -6.36
N GLY A 37 5.17 -1.98 -7.55
CA GLY A 37 5.19 -0.97 -8.61
C GLY A 37 4.01 -1.05 -9.57
N LYS A 38 4.15 -0.32 -10.67
CA LYS A 38 3.18 -0.24 -11.78
C LYS A 38 2.85 -1.60 -12.38
N VAL A 39 1.57 -1.93 -12.39
CA VAL A 39 0.99 -3.01 -13.20
C VAL A 39 0.53 -2.42 -14.51
N ARG A 40 1.18 -2.82 -15.60
CA ARG A 40 0.92 -2.30 -16.95
C ARG A 40 0.14 -3.27 -17.83
N PHE A 41 0.24 -4.56 -17.54
CA PHE A 41 -0.32 -5.60 -18.40
C PHE A 41 -0.95 -6.70 -17.58
N VAL A 42 -2.02 -7.24 -18.14
CA VAL A 42 -2.59 -8.53 -17.78
C VAL A 42 -2.25 -9.51 -18.89
N TRP A 43 -1.50 -10.53 -18.54
CA TRP A 43 -1.20 -11.66 -19.40
C TRP A 43 -2.11 -12.83 -19.07
N GLN A 44 -2.24 -13.75 -20.01
CA GLN A 44 -2.84 -15.06 -19.79
C GLN A 44 -1.78 -16.14 -19.93
N ALA A 45 -1.73 -17.07 -18.96
CA ALA A 45 -0.82 -18.21 -19.01
C ALA A 45 -1.19 -19.14 -20.18
N HIS A 46 -0.27 -19.30 -21.13
CA HIS A 46 -0.44 -20.15 -22.29
C HIS A 46 0.28 -21.50 -22.11
N ALA A 47 -0.30 -22.55 -22.71
CA ALA A 47 0.05 -23.96 -22.47
C ALA A 47 1.44 -24.42 -22.94
N GLY A 48 2.32 -23.49 -23.30
CA GLY A 48 3.67 -23.80 -23.75
C GLY A 48 4.56 -24.15 -22.57
N GLU A 49 4.47 -25.40 -22.14
CA GLU A 49 5.43 -26.11 -21.30
C GLU A 49 5.81 -25.37 -20.00
N ILE A 50 5.01 -25.57 -18.93
CA ILE A 50 5.49 -25.37 -17.55
C ILE A 50 6.55 -26.45 -17.28
N SER A 51 7.75 -26.24 -17.80
CA SER A 51 8.88 -27.13 -17.55
C SER A 51 9.46 -26.78 -16.20
N ALA A 52 9.42 -27.74 -15.28
CA ALA A 52 10.13 -27.66 -14.00
C ALA A 52 11.45 -28.39 -14.17
N ARG A 53 12.56 -27.65 -14.24
CA ARG A 53 13.91 -28.24 -14.26
C ARG A 53 14.64 -27.92 -12.96
N PRO A 54 15.34 -28.89 -12.33
CA PRO A 54 16.28 -28.57 -11.26
C PRO A 54 17.32 -27.57 -11.76
N LEU A 55 17.54 -26.47 -11.04
CA LEU A 55 18.50 -25.45 -11.48
C LEU A 55 19.95 -25.97 -11.43
N SER A 56 20.20 -27.05 -10.67
CA SER A 56 21.46 -27.80 -10.66
C SER A 56 21.79 -28.45 -12.01
N GLU A 57 20.79 -28.78 -12.84
CA GLU A 57 21.03 -29.29 -14.20
C GLU A 57 21.57 -28.20 -15.14
N LEU A 58 21.35 -26.93 -14.80
CA LEU A 58 21.77 -25.78 -15.59
C LEU A 58 23.08 -25.16 -15.08
N LYS A 59 23.42 -25.34 -13.80
CA LYS A 59 24.62 -24.78 -13.16
C LYS A 59 25.14 -25.67 -12.01
N ARG A 60 26.44 -25.97 -12.01
CA ARG A 60 27.08 -26.96 -11.10
C ARG A 60 27.11 -26.58 -9.60
N ASP A 61 26.86 -25.32 -9.24
CA ASP A 61 26.93 -24.83 -7.84
C ASP A 61 25.60 -24.27 -7.31
N VAL A 62 24.47 -24.78 -7.81
CA VAL A 62 23.15 -24.30 -7.40
C VAL A 62 22.47 -25.30 -6.47
N ASP A 63 21.79 -24.77 -5.44
CA ASP A 63 20.94 -25.52 -4.52
C ASP A 63 20.06 -26.52 -5.29
N PRO A 64 20.20 -27.84 -5.04
CA PRO A 64 19.47 -28.89 -5.78
C PRO A 64 17.96 -28.82 -5.58
N ASN A 65 17.47 -28.12 -4.55
CA ASN A 65 16.05 -27.94 -4.30
C ASN A 65 15.43 -26.77 -5.08
N LEU A 66 16.24 -25.97 -5.78
CA LEU A 66 15.77 -24.84 -6.55
C LEU A 66 15.26 -25.31 -7.91
N LYS A 67 13.98 -25.06 -8.19
CA LYS A 67 13.33 -25.39 -9.45
C LYS A 67 13.19 -24.13 -10.31
N LEU A 68 13.41 -24.29 -11.62
CA LEU A 68 13.17 -23.28 -12.62
C LEU A 68 11.87 -23.61 -13.34
N TYR A 69 10.94 -22.66 -13.36
CA TYR A 69 9.68 -22.75 -14.10
C TYR A 69 9.69 -21.72 -15.22
N SER A 70 9.42 -22.16 -16.45
CA SER A 70 9.22 -21.28 -17.61
C SER A 70 7.74 -21.25 -17.96
N ILE A 71 7.15 -20.08 -18.13
CA ILE A 71 5.73 -19.93 -18.45
C ILE A 71 5.61 -18.99 -19.65
N GLN A 72 5.00 -19.49 -20.72
CA GLN A 72 4.66 -18.68 -21.87
C GLN A 72 3.41 -17.85 -21.57
N LEU A 73 3.46 -16.58 -21.93
CA LEU A 73 2.41 -15.61 -21.70
C LEU A 73 1.86 -15.15 -23.04
N VAL A 74 0.54 -15.01 -23.11
CA VAL A 74 -0.13 -14.30 -24.19
C VAL A 74 -0.65 -13.00 -23.61
N GLU A 75 -0.36 -11.88 -24.26
CA GLU A 75 -0.93 -10.60 -23.85
C GLU A 75 -2.45 -10.67 -23.95
N HIS A 76 -3.12 -10.34 -22.85
CA HIS A 76 -4.58 -10.38 -22.78
C HIS A 76 -5.16 -8.96 -22.80
N GLN A 77 -4.59 -8.06 -21.98
CA GLN A 77 -5.05 -6.69 -21.85
C GLN A 77 -3.93 -5.76 -21.38
N ALA A 78 -3.72 -4.65 -22.09
CA ALA A 78 -2.93 -3.53 -21.59
C ALA A 78 -3.78 -2.67 -20.64
N LEU A 79 -3.17 -2.21 -19.54
CA LEU A 79 -3.78 -1.31 -18.57
C LEU A 79 -3.27 0.11 -18.82
N GLU A 80 -4.13 0.95 -19.39
CA GLU A 80 -3.85 2.36 -19.61
C GLU A 80 -4.92 3.22 -18.88
N PRO A 81 -4.54 4.02 -17.87
CA PRO A 81 -3.18 4.15 -17.33
C PRO A 81 -2.74 2.91 -16.55
N ALA A 82 -1.42 2.75 -16.40
CA ALA A 82 -0.82 1.76 -15.50
C ALA A 82 -1.33 1.93 -14.07
N ARG A 83 -1.52 0.83 -13.35
CA ARG A 83 -2.07 0.83 -11.99
C ARG A 83 -0.96 0.75 -10.95
N GLU A 84 -0.96 1.65 -9.99
CA GLU A 84 0.03 1.66 -8.91
C GLU A 84 -0.42 0.76 -7.76
N LEU A 85 0.29 -0.35 -7.54
CA LEU A 85 -0.03 -1.25 -6.43
C LEU A 85 0.17 -0.59 -5.06
N GLU A 86 1.05 0.40 -4.97
CA GLU A 86 1.27 1.20 -3.77
C GLU A 86 0.02 1.98 -3.33
N ASP A 87 -0.78 2.45 -4.28
CA ASP A 87 -2.04 3.15 -3.98
C ASP A 87 -3.17 2.18 -3.63
N LEU A 88 -3.13 0.99 -4.22
CA LEU A 88 -4.12 -0.05 -4.01
C LEU A 88 -3.83 -0.92 -2.78
N GLN A 89 -2.63 -0.88 -2.19
CA GLN A 89 -2.20 -1.86 -1.18
C GLN A 89 -3.15 -2.00 0.01
N TYR A 90 -3.80 -0.91 0.44
CA TYR A 90 -4.77 -0.95 1.54
C TYR A 90 -6.19 -1.34 1.12
N SER A 91 -6.43 -1.51 -0.18
CA SER A 91 -7.68 -1.97 -0.78
C SER A 91 -7.66 -3.49 -1.04
N LEU A 92 -6.48 -4.12 -0.96
CA LEU A 92 -6.29 -5.55 -1.25
C LEU A 92 -6.47 -6.42 0.00
N LEU A 93 -7.29 -7.46 -0.11
CA LEU A 93 -7.52 -8.48 0.93
C LEU A 93 -6.24 -9.22 1.29
N LYS A 94 -5.38 -9.43 0.29
CA LYS A 94 -4.06 -10.03 0.49
C LYS A 94 -3.20 -9.28 1.51
N VAL A 95 -3.38 -7.97 1.63
CA VAL A 95 -2.57 -7.13 2.51
C VAL A 95 -3.18 -7.12 3.90
N TRP A 96 -2.77 -8.08 4.72
CA TRP A 96 -3.21 -8.20 6.12
C TRP A 96 -2.23 -7.55 7.11
N ARG A 97 -0.96 -7.40 6.73
CA ARG A 97 0.02 -6.58 7.47
C ARG A 97 0.05 -5.18 6.90
N LEU A 98 -0.67 -4.28 7.56
CA LEU A 98 -0.86 -2.90 7.12
C LEU A 98 0.35 -2.01 7.46
N ASP A 99 1.10 -2.37 8.50
CA ASP A 99 2.38 -1.74 8.88
C ASP A 99 3.49 -1.97 7.84
N ARG A 100 3.41 -3.07 7.08
CA ARG A 100 4.43 -3.47 6.10
C ARG A 100 3.79 -4.13 4.87
N PRO A 101 3.04 -3.37 4.06
CA PRO A 101 2.26 -3.91 2.94
C PRO A 101 3.15 -4.57 1.88
N ASN A 102 4.35 -4.04 1.67
CA ASN A 102 5.35 -4.58 0.75
C ASN A 102 5.72 -6.04 1.03
N LEU A 103 5.63 -6.54 2.27
CA LEU A 103 5.97 -7.93 2.62
C LEU A 103 5.14 -8.96 1.86
N HIS A 104 3.90 -8.63 1.50
CA HIS A 104 2.97 -9.55 0.84
C HIS A 104 3.29 -9.76 -0.63
N PHE A 105 4.14 -8.92 -1.20
CA PHE A 105 4.52 -8.94 -2.61
C PHE A 105 6.00 -9.28 -2.84
N ARG A 106 6.77 -9.56 -1.78
CA ARG A 106 8.21 -9.89 -1.89
C ARG A 106 8.51 -11.20 -2.62
N GLN A 107 7.53 -12.08 -2.77
CA GLN A 107 7.73 -13.35 -3.45
C GLN A 107 7.83 -13.14 -4.96
N PRO A 108 8.65 -13.92 -5.70
CA PRO A 108 8.79 -13.79 -7.15
C PRO A 108 7.48 -13.91 -7.93
N TYR A 109 6.51 -14.59 -7.34
CA TYR A 109 5.11 -14.57 -7.77
C TYR A 109 4.25 -14.74 -6.53
N THR A 110 3.00 -14.29 -6.62
CA THR A 110 2.03 -14.55 -5.58
C THR A 110 0.64 -14.73 -6.18
N ARG A 111 -0.14 -15.63 -5.57
CA ARG A 111 -1.57 -15.71 -5.85
C ARG A 111 -2.28 -14.50 -5.22
N ILE A 112 -3.22 -13.93 -5.97
CA ILE A 112 -4.20 -12.94 -5.54
C ILE A 112 -5.60 -13.54 -5.69
N SER A 113 -6.57 -13.04 -4.92
CA SER A 113 -7.96 -13.48 -5.04
C SER A 113 -8.65 -12.82 -6.24
N GLU A 114 -9.83 -13.32 -6.62
CA GLU A 114 -10.63 -12.70 -7.68
C GLU A 114 -11.09 -11.29 -7.29
N GLU A 115 -11.39 -11.07 -6.00
CA GLU A 115 -11.75 -9.76 -5.48
C GLU A 115 -10.59 -8.76 -5.61
N ASP A 116 -9.37 -9.18 -5.26
CA ASP A 116 -8.16 -8.35 -5.40
C ASP A 116 -7.85 -8.07 -6.88
N LEU A 117 -7.99 -9.07 -7.74
CA LEU A 117 -7.84 -8.88 -9.19
C LEU A 117 -8.84 -7.83 -9.72
N GLY A 118 -10.11 -7.94 -9.35
CA GLY A 118 -11.14 -6.97 -9.73
C GLY A 118 -10.88 -5.57 -9.16
N THR A 119 -10.30 -5.48 -7.96
CA THR A 119 -9.86 -4.22 -7.35
C THR A 119 -8.72 -3.57 -8.14
N ILE A 120 -7.71 -4.35 -8.56
CA ILE A 120 -6.57 -3.84 -9.34
C ILE A 120 -7.02 -3.42 -10.74
N LEU A 121 -7.77 -4.28 -11.43
CA LEU A 121 -8.25 -4.00 -12.77
C LEU A 121 -9.17 -2.78 -12.82
N GLY A 122 -10.00 -2.61 -11.80
CA GLY A 122 -10.95 -1.50 -11.69
C GLY A 122 -10.39 -0.23 -11.05
N ASP A 123 -9.12 -0.21 -10.68
CA ASP A 123 -8.46 0.91 -9.96
C ASP A 123 -9.25 1.40 -8.73
N ARG A 124 -9.76 0.44 -7.95
CA ARG A 124 -10.70 0.74 -6.86
C ARG A 124 -9.98 0.96 -5.55
N ILE A 125 -9.76 2.22 -5.19
CA ILE A 125 -9.18 2.58 -3.90
C ILE A 125 -10.26 2.54 -2.82
N PHE A 126 -9.96 1.88 -1.69
CA PHE A 126 -10.75 1.94 -0.47
C PHE A 126 -10.28 3.15 0.37
N TRP A 127 -10.76 4.33 0.03
CA TRP A 127 -10.27 5.62 0.52
C TRP A 127 -10.30 5.71 2.03
N ALA A 128 -11.39 5.31 2.69
CA ALA A 128 -11.49 5.41 4.15
C ALA A 128 -10.41 4.58 4.85
N ARG A 129 -10.12 3.37 4.36
CA ARG A 129 -9.08 2.49 4.93
C ARG A 129 -7.69 2.98 4.57
N THR A 130 -7.46 3.38 3.32
CA THR A 130 -6.18 3.89 2.83
C THR A 130 -5.76 5.13 3.61
N ALA A 131 -6.64 6.14 3.71
CA ALA A 131 -6.36 7.37 4.41
C ALA A 131 -6.08 7.09 5.90
N LEU A 132 -6.99 6.41 6.58
CA LEU A 132 -6.84 6.08 8.00
C LEU A 132 -5.50 5.41 8.30
N LEU A 133 -5.10 4.40 7.52
CA LEU A 133 -3.87 3.65 7.76
C LEU A 133 -2.63 4.44 7.40
N ARG A 134 -2.63 5.19 6.28
CA ARG A 134 -1.50 6.05 5.90
C ARG A 134 -1.26 7.09 6.99
N PHE A 135 -2.31 7.75 7.50
CA PHE A 135 -2.16 8.69 8.61
C PHE A 135 -1.67 8.01 9.89
N LEU A 136 -2.32 6.94 10.35
CA LEU A 136 -1.94 6.27 11.59
C LEU A 136 -0.49 5.75 11.57
N ILE A 137 -0.03 5.22 10.45
CA ILE A 137 1.34 4.69 10.33
C ILE A 137 2.38 5.81 10.32
N SER A 138 2.01 7.01 9.85
CA SER A 138 2.87 8.20 9.87
C SER A 138 2.99 8.85 11.25
N LEU A 139 2.19 8.45 12.24
CA LEU A 139 2.29 8.97 13.60
C LEU A 139 3.35 8.21 14.42
N PRO A 140 4.01 8.87 15.39
CA PRO A 140 4.87 8.22 16.38
C PRO A 140 4.17 7.05 17.09
N GLU A 141 4.91 6.02 17.51
CA GLU A 141 4.31 4.81 18.09
C GLU A 141 3.44 5.09 19.33
N ASP A 142 3.86 6.03 20.17
CA ASP A 142 3.13 6.41 21.39
C ASP A 142 1.78 7.03 21.05
N LEU A 143 1.76 8.05 20.18
CA LEU A 143 0.54 8.72 19.73
C LEU A 143 -0.37 7.78 18.92
N ARG A 144 0.22 6.93 18.08
CA ARG A 144 -0.54 5.89 17.37
C ARG A 144 -1.18 4.92 18.36
N SER A 145 -0.44 4.51 19.39
CA SER A 145 -0.95 3.63 20.44
C SER A 145 -2.08 4.33 21.18
N GLU A 146 -1.89 5.58 21.61
CA GLU A 146 -2.88 6.45 22.22
C GLU A 146 -4.17 6.48 21.40
N ILE A 147 -4.13 6.87 20.12
CA ILE A 147 -5.31 6.95 19.26
C ILE A 147 -6.01 5.59 19.08
N VAL A 148 -5.25 4.50 19.05
CA VAL A 148 -5.79 3.14 18.92
C VAL A 148 -6.37 2.61 20.25
N THR A 149 -5.81 3.00 21.41
CA THR A 149 -6.20 2.51 22.74
C THR A 149 -7.16 3.42 23.50
N GLU A 150 -7.04 4.74 23.35
CA GLU A 150 -7.74 5.77 24.12
C GLU A 150 -9.13 6.14 23.57
N GLN A 151 -9.89 5.14 23.12
CA GLN A 151 -11.32 5.29 22.78
C GLN A 151 -11.65 6.11 21.52
N VAL A 152 -10.70 6.79 20.86
CA VAL A 152 -10.95 7.52 19.58
C VAL A 152 -11.40 6.55 18.49
N LEU A 153 -10.70 5.43 18.37
CA LEU A 153 -11.06 4.34 17.46
C LEU A 153 -11.52 3.14 18.28
N PRO A 154 -12.80 3.05 18.68
CA PRO A 154 -13.28 2.14 19.70
C PRO A 154 -12.75 0.71 19.52
N SER A 155 -11.97 0.27 20.52
CA SER A 155 -11.42 -1.08 20.60
C SER A 155 -12.48 -2.01 21.23
N ARG A 156 -13.24 -2.69 20.37
CA ARG A 156 -13.96 -3.95 20.65
C ARG A 156 -14.77 -4.01 21.95
N VAL A 157 -16.07 -3.78 21.81
CA VAL A 157 -17.07 -4.66 22.45
C VAL A 157 -18.03 -5.24 21.40
N ASP A 158 -18.41 -4.49 20.36
CA ASP A 158 -19.46 -4.95 19.41
C ASP A 158 -19.09 -4.95 17.91
N GLY A 159 -17.81 -5.07 17.54
CA GLY A 159 -17.43 -5.55 16.19
C GLY A 159 -17.94 -4.80 14.93
N GLN A 160 -18.58 -3.63 15.00
CA GLN A 160 -19.43 -3.15 13.89
C GLN A 160 -19.08 -1.79 13.25
N PHE A 161 -17.97 -1.15 13.61
CA PHE A 161 -17.62 0.10 12.93
C PHE A 161 -16.81 -0.15 11.66
N GLY A 162 -17.48 0.05 10.52
CA GLY A 162 -16.86 0.15 9.19
C GLY A 162 -15.79 1.24 9.14
N TYR A 163 -14.89 1.14 8.17
CA TYR A 163 -13.74 2.06 8.05
C TYR A 163 -14.17 3.51 7.85
N ARG A 164 -15.34 3.79 7.24
CA ARG A 164 -15.87 5.15 7.11
C ARG A 164 -16.16 5.80 8.46
N VAL A 165 -16.74 5.03 9.40
CA VAL A 165 -17.03 5.52 10.75
C VAL A 165 -15.72 5.79 11.51
N ARG A 166 -14.75 4.86 11.38
CA ARG A 166 -13.43 5.03 11.99
C ARG A 166 -12.70 6.26 11.45
N TRP A 167 -12.70 6.44 10.14
CA TRP A 167 -12.13 7.64 9.50
C TRP A 167 -12.76 8.92 10.06
N ARG A 168 -14.09 8.98 10.20
CA ARG A 168 -14.77 10.14 10.78
C ARG A 168 -14.32 10.45 12.20
N HIS A 169 -14.23 9.44 13.07
CA HIS A 169 -13.76 9.63 14.45
C HIS A 169 -12.29 10.07 14.50
N PHE A 170 -11.45 9.45 13.67
CA PHE A 170 -10.05 9.82 13.54
C PHE A 170 -9.89 11.27 13.07
N ARG A 171 -10.63 11.67 12.03
CA ARG A 171 -10.69 13.05 11.52
C ARG A 171 -11.07 14.03 12.64
N GLN A 172 -12.16 13.76 13.35
CA GLN A 172 -12.61 14.62 14.46
C GLN A 172 -11.55 14.78 15.53
N HIS A 173 -10.83 13.71 15.86
CA HIS A 173 -9.74 13.77 16.83
C HIS A 173 -8.53 14.56 16.30
N LEU A 174 -8.14 14.35 15.04
CA LEU A 174 -7.10 15.15 14.40
C LEU A 174 -7.47 16.64 14.42
N GLU A 175 -8.69 17.01 14.04
CA GLU A 175 -9.15 18.41 14.03
C GLU A 175 -9.23 19.01 15.45
N ALA A 176 -9.66 18.24 16.45
CA ALA A 176 -9.81 18.75 17.81
C ALA A 176 -8.50 18.84 18.60
N SER A 177 -7.56 17.92 18.33
CA SER A 177 -6.38 17.73 19.18
C SER A 177 -5.10 18.04 18.42
N PHE A 178 -4.95 17.51 17.21
CA PHE A 178 -3.68 17.52 16.50
C PHE A 178 -3.49 18.78 15.65
N LEU A 179 -4.51 19.21 14.91
CA LEU A 179 -4.43 20.37 14.02
C LEU A 179 -4.15 21.67 14.80
N PRO A 180 -4.80 21.96 15.95
CA PRO A 180 -4.49 23.15 16.73
C PRO A 180 -3.07 23.10 17.31
N LEU A 181 -2.58 21.90 17.68
CA LEU A 181 -1.21 21.70 18.13
C LEU A 181 -0.20 21.91 16.99
N ALA A 182 -0.46 21.36 15.81
CA ALA A 182 0.38 21.52 14.63
C ALA A 182 0.41 22.99 14.15
N GLU A 183 -0.73 23.66 14.15
CA GLU A 183 -0.85 25.10 13.86
C GLU A 183 -0.14 25.95 14.93
N LEU A 184 -0.22 25.57 16.21
CA LEU A 184 0.52 26.22 17.29
C LEU A 184 2.03 26.03 17.11
N PHE A 185 2.50 24.82 16.80
CA PHE A 185 3.91 24.56 16.50
C PHE A 185 4.38 25.32 15.26
N HIS A 186 3.53 25.44 14.25
CA HIS A 186 3.81 26.24 13.06
C HIS A 186 3.90 27.74 13.39
N GLY A 187 2.96 28.26 14.18
CA GLY A 187 2.98 29.65 14.65
C GLY A 187 4.22 29.95 15.51
N ILE A 188 4.62 29.02 16.37
CA ILE A 188 5.86 29.12 17.16
C ILE A 188 7.10 29.06 16.26
N GLU A 189 7.14 28.19 15.24
CA GLU A 189 8.25 28.13 14.27
C GLU A 189 8.37 29.43 13.48
N ASP A 190 7.26 29.97 12.99
CA ASP A 190 7.21 31.22 12.24
C ASP A 190 7.61 32.42 13.12
N GLU A 191 7.18 32.47 14.38
CA GLU A 191 7.62 33.48 15.34
C GLU A 191 9.12 33.36 15.69
N LEU A 192 9.63 32.14 15.86
CA LEU A 192 11.06 31.89 16.13
C LEU A 192 11.94 32.26 14.94
N LEU A 193 11.47 32.01 13.71
CA LEU A 193 12.12 32.46 12.47
C LEU A 193 12.11 33.98 12.33
N GLN A 194 11.01 34.65 12.74
CA GLN A 194 10.89 36.11 12.72
C GLN A 194 11.75 36.81 13.79
N LEU A 195 11.97 36.18 14.94
CA LEU A 195 12.76 36.73 16.04
C LEU A 195 14.28 36.65 15.82
N GLY A 196 14.75 36.13 14.67
CA GLY A 196 16.17 36.01 14.34
C GLY A 196 16.95 35.15 15.36
N ALA A 197 16.24 34.29 16.08
CA ALA A 197 16.84 33.43 17.10
C ALA A 197 17.77 32.43 16.41
N LEU A 198 19.04 32.43 16.80
CA LEU A 198 19.97 31.33 16.56
C LEU A 198 19.23 30.02 16.86
N ALA A 199 19.22 29.13 15.85
CA ALA A 199 18.57 27.82 15.79
C ALA A 199 17.81 27.39 17.06
N PRO A 200 16.47 27.20 17.00
CA PRO A 200 15.72 26.79 18.17
C PRO A 200 16.38 25.56 18.81
N PRO A 201 16.45 25.47 20.15
CA PRO A 201 17.00 24.29 20.80
C PRO A 201 16.21 23.07 20.31
N GLU A 202 16.91 22.09 19.75
CA GLU A 202 16.33 20.88 19.18
C GLU A 202 15.54 20.14 20.28
N ALA A 203 14.22 20.32 20.28
CA ALA A 203 13.32 19.52 21.09
C ALA A 203 13.16 18.17 20.40
N TYR A 204 13.96 17.20 20.84
CA TYR A 204 13.93 15.84 20.32
C TYR A 204 12.68 15.12 20.83
N PHE A 205 11.87 14.59 19.92
CA PHE A 205 11.01 13.46 20.20
C PHE A 205 11.76 12.20 19.73
N ARG A 206 11.98 11.27 20.66
CA ARG A 206 12.72 10.03 20.41
C ARG A 206 11.92 9.10 19.51
N ASP A 207 12.57 8.57 18.47
CA ASP A 207 12.14 7.35 17.78
C ASP A 207 13.13 6.24 18.16
N ASP A 208 12.65 5.13 18.73
CA ASP A 208 13.49 4.02 19.21
C ASP A 208 13.96 3.10 18.06
N ALA A 209 13.53 3.34 16.82
CA ALA A 209 13.76 2.44 15.68
C ALA A 209 15.03 2.74 14.88
N GLU A 210 15.48 3.99 14.84
CA GLU A 210 16.73 4.41 14.23
C GLU A 210 17.33 5.46 15.16
N ASP A 211 18.61 5.34 15.49
CA ASP A 211 19.35 6.20 16.44
C ASP A 211 19.56 7.63 15.88
N ARG A 212 18.50 8.24 15.33
CA ARG A 212 18.42 9.57 14.75
C ARG A 212 17.22 10.28 15.38
N PRO A 213 17.43 11.42 16.04
CA PRO A 213 16.31 12.25 16.46
C PRO A 213 15.67 12.88 15.21
N ASP A 214 14.46 12.45 14.86
CA ASP A 214 13.63 13.18 13.90
C ASP A 214 13.20 14.49 14.59
N SER A 215 13.74 15.61 14.12
CA SER A 215 13.33 16.92 14.63
C SER A 215 11.86 17.22 14.27
N ILE A 216 11.17 18.05 15.06
CA ILE A 216 9.83 18.58 14.70
C ILE A 216 9.85 19.14 13.26
N ARG A 217 10.97 19.76 12.88
CA ARG A 217 11.23 20.30 11.54
C ARG A 217 11.21 19.24 10.44
N GLU A 218 11.82 18.08 10.65
CA GLU A 218 11.82 16.99 9.66
C GLU A 218 10.43 16.36 9.52
N GLN A 219 9.70 16.20 10.62
CA GLN A 219 8.32 15.70 10.59
C GLN A 219 7.38 16.69 9.90
N ALA A 220 7.49 17.99 10.21
CA ALA A 220 6.76 19.06 9.54
C ALA A 220 7.10 19.13 8.03
N THR A 221 8.36 18.89 7.67
CA THR A 221 8.80 18.83 6.27
C THR A 221 8.18 17.63 5.54
N ARG A 222 8.19 16.43 6.13
CA ARG A 222 7.54 15.24 5.54
C ARG A 222 6.03 15.46 5.37
N PHE A 223 5.38 16.12 6.33
CA PHE A 223 3.97 16.48 6.22
C PHE A 223 3.74 17.49 5.08
N ARG A 224 4.61 18.49 4.94
CA ARG A 224 4.58 19.48 3.84
C ARG A 224 4.79 18.83 2.48
N GLU A 225 5.73 17.92 2.35
CA GLU A 225 5.99 17.18 1.10
C GLU A 225 4.80 16.30 0.72
N PHE A 226 4.17 15.64 1.70
CA PHE A 226 2.94 14.89 1.48
C PHE A 226 1.79 15.80 1.04
N ALA A 227 1.55 16.92 1.73
CA ALA A 227 0.52 17.90 1.37
C ALA A 227 0.76 18.53 -0.01
N ALA A 228 2.01 18.84 -0.36
CA ALA A 228 2.39 19.40 -1.65
C ALA A 228 2.27 18.38 -2.80
N SER A 229 2.51 17.09 -2.51
CA SER A 229 2.35 16.00 -3.50
C SER A 229 0.90 15.78 -3.96
N LEU A 230 -0.06 16.43 -3.30
CA LEU A 230 -1.50 16.28 -3.56
C LEU A 230 -2.07 17.35 -4.50
N GLU A 231 -1.24 18.25 -5.05
CA GLU A 231 -1.61 19.31 -6.03
C GLU A 231 -2.93 20.05 -5.70
N MET A 232 -3.19 20.31 -4.42
CA MET A 232 -4.48 20.86 -3.99
C MET A 232 -4.57 22.36 -4.26
N PRO A 233 -5.66 22.87 -4.87
CA PRO A 233 -5.95 24.30 -4.88
C PRO A 233 -6.11 24.80 -3.44
N ALA A 234 -5.58 25.98 -3.15
CA ALA A 234 -5.39 26.56 -1.81
C ALA A 234 -6.66 26.78 -0.94
N GLN A 235 -7.80 26.16 -1.27
CA GLN A 235 -9.10 26.37 -0.63
C GLN A 235 -9.78 25.10 -0.10
N ILE A 236 -9.22 23.90 -0.29
CA ILE A 236 -9.82 22.65 0.22
C ILE A 236 -8.81 21.96 1.13
N SER A 237 -9.20 21.64 2.37
CA SER A 237 -8.34 20.87 3.27
C SER A 237 -8.17 19.44 2.75
N LEU A 238 -7.02 18.81 2.99
CA LEU A 238 -6.78 17.41 2.61
C LEU A 238 -7.87 16.47 3.18
N LEU A 239 -8.32 16.73 4.40
CA LEU A 239 -9.37 15.93 5.04
C LEU A 239 -10.72 16.05 4.30
N ASP A 240 -11.04 17.25 3.79
CA ASP A 240 -12.24 17.47 2.99
C ASP A 240 -12.17 16.82 1.61
N ALA A 241 -11.00 16.81 0.97
CA ALA A 241 -10.82 16.08 -0.30
C ALA A 241 -10.94 14.56 -0.13
N ILE A 242 -10.44 14.01 0.98
CA ILE A 242 -10.61 12.59 1.31
C ILE A 242 -12.09 12.27 1.52
N ASP A 243 -12.83 13.11 2.26
CA ASP A 243 -14.27 12.91 2.46
C ASP A 243 -15.05 13.01 1.15
N ALA A 244 -14.68 13.94 0.27
CA ALA A 244 -15.28 14.06 -1.05
C ALA A 244 -15.08 12.76 -1.87
N HIS A 245 -13.88 12.18 -1.86
CA HIS A 245 -13.63 10.89 -2.53
C HIS A 245 -14.37 9.73 -1.86
N ILE A 246 -14.45 9.66 -0.53
CA ILE A 246 -15.24 8.63 0.16
C ILE A 246 -16.72 8.69 -0.26
N GLU A 247 -17.26 9.88 -0.48
CA GLU A 247 -18.65 10.04 -0.91
C GLU A 247 -18.85 9.79 -2.41
N GLU A 248 -17.95 10.31 -3.26
CA GLU A 248 -17.91 10.05 -4.71
C GLU A 248 -17.88 8.55 -5.01
N TYR A 249 -17.06 7.79 -4.26
CA TYR A 249 -16.88 6.35 -4.41
C TYR A 249 -17.69 5.52 -3.40
N SER A 250 -18.81 6.05 -2.88
CA SER A 250 -19.58 5.44 -1.79
C SER A 250 -20.05 4.00 -2.04
N GLU A 251 -20.33 3.60 -3.28
CA GLU A 251 -20.67 2.21 -3.62
C GLU A 251 -19.45 1.27 -3.44
N THR A 252 -18.30 1.70 -3.94
CA THR A 252 -17.02 1.00 -3.79
C THR A 252 -16.64 0.87 -2.31
N GLU A 253 -16.82 1.94 -1.53
CA GLU A 253 -16.64 1.95 -0.08
C GLU A 253 -17.53 0.89 0.60
N ARG A 254 -18.84 0.86 0.32
CA ARG A 254 -19.77 -0.14 0.89
C ARG A 254 -19.41 -1.57 0.49
N ARG A 255 -18.89 -1.77 -0.72
CA ARG A 255 -18.37 -3.07 -1.15
C ARG A 255 -17.18 -3.47 -0.29
N PHE A 256 -16.22 -2.57 -0.09
CA PHE A 256 -15.04 -2.85 0.72
C PHE A 256 -15.36 -3.03 2.20
N GLU A 257 -16.28 -2.24 2.77
CA GLU A 257 -16.72 -2.43 4.16
C GLU A 257 -17.23 -3.86 4.40
N ARG A 258 -18.00 -4.41 3.44
CA ARG A 258 -18.43 -5.83 3.49
C ARG A 258 -17.27 -6.81 3.35
N LEU A 259 -16.33 -6.56 2.43
CA LEU A 259 -15.16 -7.43 2.24
C LEU A 259 -14.26 -7.47 3.47
N PHE A 260 -14.14 -6.35 4.19
CA PHE A 260 -13.28 -6.23 5.37
C PHE A 260 -14.01 -6.31 6.71
N GLU A 261 -15.32 -6.62 6.72
CA GLU A 261 -16.14 -6.66 7.94
C GLU A 261 -15.58 -7.63 9.00
N SER A 262 -15.04 -8.76 8.55
CA SER A 262 -14.41 -9.77 9.43
C SER A 262 -12.93 -9.52 9.73
N THR A 263 -12.33 -8.47 9.15
CA THR A 263 -10.90 -8.19 9.33
C THR A 263 -10.66 -7.59 10.71
N PRO A 264 -9.84 -8.23 11.56
CA PRO A 264 -9.64 -7.77 12.93
C PRO A 264 -9.00 -6.38 12.97
N TRP A 265 -9.60 -5.51 13.79
CA TRP A 265 -9.02 -4.24 14.22
C TRP A 265 -8.52 -4.34 15.69
N PRO A 266 -7.40 -3.69 16.05
CA PRO A 266 -6.42 -3.08 15.15
C PRO A 266 -5.73 -4.16 14.30
N PRO A 267 -5.18 -3.83 13.12
CA PRO A 267 -4.24 -4.74 12.48
C PRO A 267 -3.20 -5.12 13.52
N ALA A 268 -2.80 -6.38 13.59
CA ALA A 268 -1.82 -6.82 14.58
C ALA A 268 -0.48 -6.10 14.34
N ILE A 269 -0.34 -4.88 14.86
CA ILE A 269 0.92 -4.17 15.06
C ILE A 269 1.56 -4.91 16.22
N ARG A 270 2.14 -6.07 15.91
CA ARG A 270 2.88 -6.84 16.91
C ARG A 270 4.07 -5.98 17.29
N LYS A 271 4.07 -5.46 18.52
CA LYS A 271 5.29 -4.99 19.18
C LYS A 271 6.35 -6.07 18.99
N ARG A 272 7.48 -5.70 18.39
CA ARG A 272 8.62 -6.60 18.25
C ARG A 272 9.34 -6.70 19.59
#